data_AF-A0A4R7Q7M5-F1
#
_entry.id   AF-A0A4R7Q7M5-F1
#
_cell.length_a   1.000
_cell.length_b   1.000
_cell.length_c   1.000
_cell.angle_alpha   90.00
_cell.angle_beta   90.00
_cell.angle_gamma   90.00
#
_symmetry.space_group_name_H-M   'P 1'
#
loop_
_entity.id
_entity.type
_entity.pdbx_description
1 polymer ?
#
loop_
_entity_poly.entity_id
_entity_poly.type
_entity_poly.pdbx_seq_one_letter_code
_entity_poly.pdbx_strand_id
1 'polypeptide(L)'
;MTQRLGAILLFYKPFFLWSMAVNVMILIFNPYILPSIITKLFLTFFVWYLVRETSAKRKLIFYKNLGISTLRLFCSLYIVDIVITLTFLLLMKAFV
;
A
#
# COMPACT_ATOMS: atom_id res chain seq x y z
N MET A 1 -0.62 21.77 -8.39
CA MET A 1 -1.19 20.42 -8.50
C MET A 1 -0.16 19.32 -8.19
N THR A 2 1.08 19.43 -8.67
CA THR A 2 2.18 18.46 -8.55
C THR A 2 2.66 18.16 -7.13
N GLN A 3 2.61 19.13 -6.21
CA GLN A 3 3.10 18.94 -4.83
C GLN A 3 2.27 17.93 -4.02
N ARG A 4 0.98 17.76 -4.33
CA ARG A 4 0.09 16.81 -3.63
C ARG A 4 0.42 15.36 -3.98
N LEU A 5 0.73 15.09 -5.24
CA LEU A 5 1.12 13.74 -5.71
C LEU A 5 2.48 13.33 -5.15
N GLY A 6 3.45 14.25 -5.14
CA GLY A 6 4.76 14.00 -4.53
C GLY A 6 4.67 13.65 -3.05
N ALA A 7 3.79 14.31 -2.31
CA ALA A 7 3.58 14.03 -0.89
C ALA A 7 3.00 12.63 -0.64
N ILE A 8 2.06 12.17 -1.49
CA ILE A 8 1.50 10.81 -1.43
C ILE A 8 2.57 9.76 -1.71
N LEU A 9 3.42 9.99 -2.71
CA LEU A 9 4.54 9.09 -3.04
C LEU A 9 5.57 9.00 -1.91
N LEU A 10 5.86 10.12 -1.25
CA LEU A 10 6.79 10.17 -0.12
C LEU A 10 6.26 9.40 1.09
N PHE A 11 4.94 9.42 1.30
CA PHE A 11 4.26 8.56 2.26
C PHE A 11 4.31 7.09 1.86
N TYR A 12 4.14 6.76 0.58
CA TYR A 12 4.14 5.39 0.05
C TYR A 12 5.52 4.71 0.10
N LYS A 13 6.60 5.48 -0.11
CA LYS A 13 7.96 4.98 -0.24
C LYS A 13 8.39 3.93 0.81
N PRO A 14 8.19 4.13 2.13
CA PRO A 14 8.52 3.11 3.12
C PRO A 14 7.62 1.86 3.05
N PHE A 15 6.36 2.01 2.64
CA PHE A 15 5.41 0.89 2.54
C PHE A 15 5.62 0.03 1.29
N PHE A 16 6.17 0.61 0.21
CA PHE A 16 6.48 -0.10 -1.02
C PHE A 16 7.42 -1.29 -0.80
N LEU A 17 8.50 -1.10 -0.03
CA LEU A 17 9.46 -2.18 0.27
C LEU A 17 8.81 -3.35 1.02
N TRP A 18 7.96 -3.04 2.01
CA TRP A 18 7.20 -4.04 2.75
C TRP A 18 6.18 -4.77 1.88
N SER A 19 5.50 -4.03 1.01
CA SER A 19 4.56 -4.58 0.04
C SER A 19 5.22 -5.56 -0.95
N MET A 20 6.41 -5.22 -1.44
CA MET A 20 7.23 -6.09 -2.29
C MET A 20 7.63 -7.38 -1.54
N ALA A 21 8.11 -7.27 -0.31
CA ALA A 21 8.47 -8.42 0.51
C ALA A 21 7.28 -9.36 0.74
N VAL A 22 6.10 -8.80 1.02
CA VAL A 22 4.85 -9.57 1.17
C VAL A 22 4.45 -10.26 -0.13
N ASN A 23 4.59 -9.61 -1.29
CA ASN A 23 4.31 -10.24 -2.58
C ASN A 23 5.21 -11.46 -2.86
N VAL A 24 6.49 -11.37 -2.51
CA VAL A 24 7.43 -12.50 -2.62
C VAL A 24 7.03 -13.63 -1.66
N MET A 25 6.66 -13.31 -0.42
CA MET A 25 6.16 -14.33 0.53
C MET A 25 4.88 -15.02 0.01
N ILE A 26 3.91 -14.26 -0.49
CA ILE A 26 2.68 -14.83 -1.07
C ILE A 26 3.01 -15.77 -2.22
N LEU A 27 3.94 -15.40 -3.10
CA LEU A 27 4.36 -16.26 -4.21
C LEU A 27 4.91 -17.61 -3.72
N ILE A 28 5.69 -17.63 -2.63
CA ILE A 28 6.28 -18.85 -2.08
C ILE A 28 5.22 -19.75 -1.43
N PHE A 29 4.29 -19.17 -0.65
CA PHE A 29 3.33 -19.95 0.11
C PHE A 29 2.09 -20.35 -0.70
N ASN A 30 1.57 -19.45 -1.54
CA ASN A 30 0.36 -19.69 -2.30
C ASN A 30 0.15 -18.66 -3.46
N PRO A 31 0.29 -19.06 -4.73
CA PRO A 31 0.16 -18.15 -5.88
C PRO A 31 -1.29 -17.76 -6.23
N TYR A 32 -2.30 -18.15 -5.44
CA TYR A 32 -3.69 -17.77 -5.73
C TYR A 32 -3.94 -16.27 -5.50
N ILE A 33 -4.70 -15.68 -6.41
CA ILE A 33 -5.00 -14.24 -6.47
C ILE A 33 -5.85 -13.79 -5.27
N LEU A 34 -6.82 -14.61 -4.84
CA LEU A 34 -7.75 -14.29 -3.76
C LEU A 34 -7.04 -14.09 -2.40
N PRO A 35 -6.20 -15.03 -1.91
CA PRO A 35 -5.41 -14.82 -0.69
C PRO A 35 -4.50 -13.58 -0.75
N SER A 36 -3.93 -13.29 -1.93
CA SER A 36 -3.07 -12.13 -2.14
C SER A 36 -3.82 -10.80 -1.92
N ILE A 37 -5.05 -10.68 -2.41
CA ILE A 37 -5.87 -9.49 -2.23
C ILE A 37 -6.30 -9.33 -0.76
N ILE A 38 -6.69 -10.41 -0.09
CA ILE A 38 -7.12 -10.38 1.32
C ILE A 38 -5.97 -9.93 2.23
N THR A 39 -4.77 -10.49 2.03
CA THR A 39 -3.58 -10.11 2.80
C THR A 39 -3.18 -8.64 2.57
N LYS A 40 -3.34 -8.12 1.35
CA LYS A 40 -3.14 -6.70 1.02
C LYS A 40 -4.13 -5.77 1.72
N LEU A 41 -5.41 -6.15 1.78
CA LEU A 41 -6.42 -5.42 2.55
C LEU A 41 -6.06 -5.39 4.04
N PHE A 42 -5.67 -6.54 4.59
CA PHE A 42 -5.25 -6.65 5.98
C PHE A 42 -4.03 -5.78 6.28
N LEU A 43 -3.00 -5.79 5.43
CA LEU A 43 -1.84 -4.91 5.57
C LEU A 43 -2.22 -3.43 5.53
N THR A 44 -3.10 -3.03 4.62
CA THR A 44 -3.55 -1.64 4.52
C THR A 44 -4.28 -1.20 5.79
N PHE A 45 -5.14 -2.06 6.33
CA PHE A 45 -5.83 -1.81 7.59
C PHE A 45 -4.86 -1.76 8.78
N PHE A 46 -3.88 -2.67 8.81
CA PHE A 46 -2.85 -2.70 9.83
C PHE A 46 -2.00 -1.42 9.83
N VAL A 47 -1.55 -0.96 8.66
CA VAL A 47 -0.84 0.32 8.52
C VAL A 47 -1.73 1.48 8.97
N TRP A 48 -3.01 1.47 8.61
CA TRP A 48 -3.95 2.50 9.07
C TRP A 48 -4.06 2.55 10.59
N TYR A 49 -4.20 1.40 11.24
CA TYR A 49 -4.24 1.29 12.70
C TYR A 49 -2.93 1.77 13.33
N LEU A 50 -1.79 1.28 12.85
CA LEU A 50 -0.46 1.59 13.38
C LEU A 50 -0.14 3.09 13.26
N VAL A 51 -0.44 3.70 12.11
CA VAL A 51 -0.22 5.14 11.89
C VAL A 51 -1.17 5.99 12.74
N ARG A 52 -2.38 5.50 13.02
CA ARG A 52 -3.36 6.19 13.87
C ARG A 52 -2.97 6.20 15.35
N GLU A 53 -2.40 5.09 15.83
CA GLU A 53 -2.04 4.90 17.23
C GLU A 53 -0.64 5.42 17.58
N THR A 54 0.29 5.42 16.64
CA THR A 54 1.67 5.86 16.87
C THR A 54 1.90 7.35 16.63
N SER A 55 3.11 7.82 16.96
CA SER A 55 3.61 9.18 16.69
C SER A 55 3.54 9.59 15.20
N ALA A 56 3.33 8.63 14.29
CA ALA A 56 3.04 8.88 12.88
C ALA A 56 1.69 9.59 12.65
N LYS A 57 0.80 9.67 13.66
CA LYS A 57 -0.42 10.49 13.65
C LYS A 57 -0.13 11.97 13.32
N ARG A 58 1.05 12.48 13.71
CA ARG A 58 1.47 13.86 13.37
C ARG A 58 1.65 14.04 11.86
N LYS A 59 2.14 13.01 11.15
CA LYS A 59 2.21 13.00 9.68
C LYS A 59 0.81 13.01 9.08
N LEU A 60 -0.14 12.22 9.60
CA LEU A 60 -1.54 12.25 9.15
C LEU A 60 -2.19 13.62 9.29
N ILE A 61 -1.94 14.31 10.41
CA ILE A 61 -2.44 15.67 10.63
C ILE A 61 -1.83 16.65 9.61
N PHE A 62 -0.54 16.52 9.30
CA PHE A 62 0.11 17.32 8.25
C PHE A 62 -0.55 17.12 6.87
N TYR A 63 -0.80 15.87 6.46
CA TYR A 63 -1.51 15.58 5.20
C TYR A 63 -2.95 16.08 5.21
N LYS A 64 -3.63 16.00 6.36
CA LYS A 64 -4.98 16.56 6.54
C LYS A 64 -4.99 18.08 6.38
N ASN A 65 -3.99 18.78 6.94
CA ASN A 65 -3.83 20.23 6.81
C ASN A 65 -3.47 20.65 5.38
N LEU A 66 -2.83 19.78 4.59
CA LEU A 66 -2.64 19.96 3.14
C LEU A 66 -3.92 19.74 2.30
N GLY A 67 -5.05 19.42 2.95
CA GLY A 67 -6.34 19.17 2.32
C GLY A 67 -6.50 17.75 1.77
N ILE A 68 -5.62 16.81 2.13
CA ILE A 68 -5.70 15.40 1.73
C ILE A 68 -6.38 14.62 2.86
N SER A 69 -7.56 14.05 2.58
CA SER A 69 -8.25 13.22 3.57
C SER A 69 -7.48 11.93 3.82
N THR A 70 -7.46 11.48 5.08
CA THR A 70 -6.79 10.24 5.49
C THR A 70 -7.27 9.05 4.65
N LEU A 71 -8.58 8.90 4.47
CA LEU A 71 -9.16 7.85 3.63
C LEU A 71 -8.62 7.87 2.20
N ARG A 72 -8.53 9.05 1.57
CA ARG A 72 -8.03 9.17 0.20
C ARG A 72 -6.55 8.76 0.10
N LEU A 73 -5.76 9.00 1.14
CA LEU A 73 -4.35 8.61 1.23
C LEU A 73 -4.18 7.09 1.34
N PHE A 74 -5.00 6.43 2.16
CA PHE A 74 -5.00 4.96 2.28
C PHE A 74 -5.59 4.27 1.05
N CYS A 75 -6.66 4.81 0.45
CA CYS A 75 -7.20 4.30 -0.80
C CYS A 75 -6.18 4.39 -1.94
N SER A 76 -5.44 5.50 -2.08
CA SER A 76 -4.39 5.60 -3.09
C SER A 76 -3.27 4.59 -2.86
N LEU A 77 -2.91 4.37 -1.59
CA LEU A 77 -1.92 3.36 -1.19
C LEU A 77 -2.36 1.97 -1.65
N TYR A 78 -3.59 1.59 -1.34
CA TYR A 78 -4.19 0.30 -1.70
C TYR A 78 -4.29 0.09 -3.21
N ILE A 79 -4.71 1.12 -3.97
CA ILE A 79 -4.81 1.05 -5.44
C ILE A 79 -3.44 0.80 -6.06
N VAL A 80 -2.41 1.58 -5.67
CA VAL A 80 -1.04 1.39 -6.17
C VAL A 80 -0.56 -0.02 -5.85
N ASP A 81 -0.86 -0.50 -4.66
CA ASP A 81 -0.44 -1.83 -4.21
C ASP A 81 -1.11 -2.98 -4.99
N ILE A 82 -2.41 -2.86 -5.28
CA ILE A 82 -3.14 -3.82 -6.12
C ILE A 82 -2.55 -3.84 -7.52
N VAL A 83 -2.31 -2.68 -8.13
CA VAL A 83 -1.78 -2.58 -9.49
C VAL A 83 -0.43 -3.29 -9.59
N ILE A 84 0.49 -3.02 -8.66
CA ILE A 84 1.80 -3.70 -8.61
C ILE A 84 1.63 -5.21 -8.48
N THR A 85 0.71 -5.66 -7.63
CA THR A 85 0.47 -7.09 -7.37
C THR A 85 -0.14 -7.79 -8.57
N LEU A 86 -1.08 -7.14 -9.27
CA LEU A 86 -1.66 -7.63 -10.53
C LEU A 86 -0.60 -7.72 -11.61
N THR A 87 0.22 -6.68 -11.80
CA THR A 87 1.33 -6.71 -12.76
C THR A 87 2.29 -7.84 -12.44
N PHE A 88 2.64 -8.03 -11.18
CA PHE A 88 3.52 -9.11 -10.73
C PHE A 88 2.93 -10.50 -10.99
N LEU A 89 1.65 -10.74 -10.63
CA LEU A 89 0.96 -12.00 -10.88
C LEU A 89 0.85 -12.33 -12.37
N LEU A 90 0.53 -11.33 -13.19
CA LEU A 90 0.48 -11.48 -14.65
C LEU A 90 1.85 -11.84 -15.22
N LEU A 91 2.90 -11.17 -14.74
CA LEU A 91 4.27 -11.43 -15.15
C LEU A 91 4.70 -12.85 -14.77
N MET A 92 4.43 -13.28 -13.53
CA MET A 92 4.71 -14.65 -13.08
C MET A 92 3.95 -15.71 -13.90
N LYS A 93 2.68 -15.46 -14.22
CA LYS A 93 1.88 -16.35 -15.08
C LYS A 93 2.40 -16.41 -16.52
N ALA A 94 3.16 -15.43 -16.99
CA ALA A 94 3.80 -15.49 -18.30
C ALA A 94 5.05 -16.39 -18.32
N PHE A 95 5.63 -16.69 -17.15
CA PHE A 95 6.83 -17.54 -17.01
C PHE A 95 6.53 -18.97 -16.52
N VAL A 96 5.30 -19.24 -16.06
CA VAL A 96 4.79 -20.57 -15.65
C VAL A 96 3.85 -21.10 -16.71
#